data_AF-A0A2L2TSM9-F1
#
_entry.id   AF-A0A2L2TSM9-F1
#
_cell.length_a   1.000
_cell.length_b   1.000
_cell.length_c   1.000
_cell.angle_alpha   90.00
_cell.angle_beta   90.00
_cell.angle_gamma   90.00
#
_symmetry.space_group_name_H-M   'P 1'
#
loop_
_entity.id
_entity.type
_entity.pdbx_description
1 polymer ?
#
loop_
_entity_poly.entity_id
_entity_poly.type
_entity_poly.pdbx_seq_one_letter_code
_entity_poly.pdbx_strand_id
1 'polypeptide(L)'
;MADITTNHTPGALEDLLGPSNLERLSELSDKLQQTLQTSVADVSSSLAAANDEDLHDAVLLAVGYLSSKAQDDLENAHLEELVRSLGEKVIILGTDKEQSDLITEAAVAGIAIASSTHSLALGTDVLIKLTAVTDSQDPCTNDIAASTATRTLTEQISAQKLPGFIGNDILQNTLKPLFVKASSRITASGRPYQYATVDDRSQTFSEVQSWRSQAPWAEATIQWAVNASTESTIKEHWPLFMPALLALVEDQAIEVKAKGLRVLAVFVEKCPAQVLQGRGIGRVFADVTFPLLLYLPSVTPEAESITILNPAYDVLIKLAERTGSQGNPERRRFLDKILRDGVFAGHHHASQYTRIVQVIVQNAAAVVNCMGIYSIKHLSALLSMSSSIMTDPFAVSYPPTLLATTQLVGAIIGNAWPRVREPEHMENVIRILSLCWLNTLEEIEDSVSQDQKEGLQAVSQELTSKAKALKALWTEDASKRPSDLDEALKKEPKLARLFSTASA
;
A
#
# COMPACT_ATOMS: atom_id res chain seq x y z
N MET A 1 60.38 15.10 -10.50
CA MET A 1 59.30 16.06 -10.81
C MET A 1 58.77 15.71 -12.19
N ALA A 2 57.78 14.83 -12.22
CA ALA A 2 57.01 14.49 -13.41
C ALA A 2 55.66 13.97 -12.90
N ASP A 3 54.60 14.49 -13.50
CA ASP A 3 53.21 14.43 -13.05
C ASP A 3 52.69 13.01 -12.75
N ILE A 4 52.12 12.87 -11.55
CA ILE A 4 51.20 11.77 -11.23
C ILE A 4 49.84 12.21 -11.75
N THR A 5 49.53 11.78 -12.97
CA THR A 5 48.22 11.89 -13.59
C THR A 5 47.15 11.27 -12.70
N THR A 6 46.23 12.14 -12.30
CA THR A 6 44.89 11.88 -11.78
C THR A 6 44.15 10.85 -12.65
N ASN A 7 44.11 9.59 -12.20
CA ASN A 7 43.05 8.66 -12.59
C ASN A 7 41.83 8.95 -11.72
N HIS A 8 41.13 10.02 -12.08
CA HIS A 8 39.80 10.28 -11.60
C HIS A 8 38.82 9.40 -12.40
N THR A 9 38.00 8.63 -11.71
CA THR A 9 36.69 8.14 -12.18
C THR A 9 35.60 8.94 -11.46
N PRO A 10 35.36 10.23 -11.78
CA PRO A 10 34.35 11.04 -11.10
C PRO A 10 32.92 10.56 -11.40
N GLY A 11 32.69 9.93 -12.56
CA GLY A 11 31.34 9.59 -13.00
C GLY A 11 30.68 8.42 -12.28
N ALA A 12 31.43 7.54 -11.60
CA ALA A 12 30.84 6.36 -10.95
C ALA A 12 30.13 6.68 -9.63
N LEU A 13 30.59 7.70 -8.91
CA LEU A 13 29.99 8.12 -7.64
C LEU A 13 28.84 9.11 -7.83
N GLU A 14 28.88 9.91 -8.90
CA GLU A 14 27.80 10.87 -9.25
C GLU A 14 26.47 10.17 -9.54
N ASP A 15 26.50 8.92 -9.99
CA ASP A 15 25.31 8.10 -10.24
C ASP A 15 24.82 7.31 -9.00
N LEU A 16 25.63 7.24 -7.93
CA LEU A 16 25.36 6.39 -6.75
C LEU A 16 25.14 7.17 -5.45
N LEU A 17 25.59 8.43 -5.39
CA LEU A 17 25.46 9.30 -4.23
C LEU A 17 24.70 10.58 -4.59
N GLY A 18 23.79 10.98 -3.71
CA GLY A 18 23.08 12.25 -3.78
C GLY A 18 23.99 13.45 -3.49
N PRO A 19 23.51 14.68 -3.77
CA PRO A 19 24.32 15.90 -3.66
C PRO A 19 24.86 16.13 -2.25
N SER A 20 24.08 15.82 -1.21
CA SER A 20 24.53 15.98 0.19
C SER A 20 25.68 15.04 0.56
N ASN A 21 25.64 13.79 0.09
CA ASN A 21 26.72 12.83 0.31
C ASN A 21 27.97 13.18 -0.51
N LEU A 22 27.81 13.69 -1.73
CA LEU A 22 28.92 14.17 -2.56
C LEU A 22 29.60 15.40 -1.96
N GLU A 23 28.82 16.38 -1.48
CA GLU A 23 29.32 17.57 -0.79
C GLU A 23 30.10 17.15 0.47
N ARG A 24 29.52 16.30 1.31
CA ARG A 24 30.19 15.81 2.52
C ARG A 24 31.46 15.01 2.22
N LEU A 25 31.46 14.18 1.18
CA LEU A 25 32.66 13.45 0.75
C LEU A 25 33.76 14.41 0.27
N SER A 26 33.39 15.51 -0.38
CA SER A 26 34.35 16.55 -0.80
C SER A 26 34.99 17.28 0.39
N GLU A 27 34.22 17.55 1.45
CA GLU A 27 34.72 18.11 2.72
C GLU A 27 35.72 17.16 3.41
N LEU A 28 35.56 15.85 3.22
CA LEU A 28 36.41 14.80 3.80
C LEU A 28 37.64 14.46 2.94
N SER A 29 37.92 15.21 1.86
CA SER A 29 39.02 14.92 0.92
C SER A 29 40.38 14.70 1.60
N ASP A 30 40.74 15.49 2.60
CA ASP A 30 42.02 15.35 3.33
C ASP A 30 42.08 14.04 4.12
N LYS A 31 40.97 13.63 4.76
CA LYS A 31 40.87 12.35 5.47
C LYS A 31 40.83 11.18 4.49
N LEU A 32 40.20 11.35 3.33
CA LEU A 32 40.17 10.34 2.28
C LEU A 32 41.59 10.04 1.76
N GLN A 33 42.40 11.07 1.51
CA GLN A 33 43.79 10.89 1.10
C GLN A 33 44.62 10.10 2.11
N GLN A 34 44.39 10.31 3.41
CA GLN A 34 45.02 9.51 4.47
C GLN A 34 44.51 8.07 4.47
N THR A 35 43.19 7.89 4.32
CA THR A 35 42.54 6.57 4.30
C THR A 35 43.02 5.72 3.12
N LEU A 36 43.26 6.32 1.95
CA LEU A 36 43.79 5.63 0.76
C LEU A 36 45.19 5.03 0.94
N GLN A 37 45.95 5.51 1.94
CA GLN A 37 47.27 4.98 2.32
C GLN A 37 47.18 3.81 3.30
N THR A 38 46.01 3.53 3.88
CA THR A 38 45.79 2.45 4.85
C THR A 38 45.34 1.15 4.18
N SER A 39 45.41 0.04 4.93
CA SER A 39 44.95 -1.27 4.44
C SER A 39 43.42 -1.38 4.52
N VAL A 40 42.82 -2.27 3.72
CA VAL A 40 41.37 -2.56 3.76
C VAL A 40 40.91 -3.00 5.14
N ALA A 41 41.75 -3.76 5.85
CA ALA A 41 41.48 -4.21 7.21
C ALA A 41 41.40 -3.04 8.20
N ASP A 42 42.24 -2.01 8.02
CA ASP A 42 42.21 -0.80 8.85
C ASP A 42 40.92 -0.01 8.62
N VAL A 43 40.48 0.12 7.36
CA VAL A 43 39.21 0.78 7.00
C VAL A 43 38.02 0.01 7.58
N SER A 44 38.01 -1.32 7.45
CA SER A 44 36.95 -2.17 8.01
C SER A 44 36.90 -2.10 9.54
N SER A 45 38.07 -2.10 10.19
CA SER A 45 38.14 -1.97 11.65
C SER A 45 37.68 -0.59 12.14
N SER A 46 38.00 0.47 11.40
CA SER A 46 37.58 1.84 11.70
C SER A 46 36.06 1.99 11.57
N LEU A 47 35.49 1.42 10.51
CA LEU A 47 34.03 1.35 10.33
C LEU A 47 33.38 0.55 11.47
N ALA A 48 33.92 -0.63 11.81
CA ALA A 48 33.42 -1.45 12.90
C ALA A 48 33.52 -0.76 14.27
N ALA A 49 34.48 0.13 14.48
CA ALA A 49 34.67 0.89 15.72
C ALA A 49 33.92 2.24 15.77
N ALA A 50 33.39 2.74 14.65
CA ALA A 50 32.72 4.03 14.59
C ALA A 50 31.46 4.10 15.48
N ASN A 51 31.31 5.19 16.23
CA ASN A 51 30.09 5.51 16.99
C ASN A 51 29.05 6.18 16.08
N ASP A 52 27.81 6.32 16.55
CA ASP A 52 26.69 6.90 15.77
C ASP A 52 26.99 8.29 15.18
N GLU A 53 27.80 9.11 15.86
CA GLU A 53 28.16 10.47 15.40
C GLU A 53 29.18 10.47 14.25
N ASP A 54 30.09 9.49 14.23
CA ASP A 54 31.16 9.38 13.23
C ASP A 54 30.81 8.40 12.10
N LEU A 55 29.69 7.69 12.23
CA LEU A 55 29.30 6.60 11.33
C LEU A 55 29.15 7.08 9.89
N HIS A 56 28.55 8.25 9.67
CA HIS A 56 28.35 8.81 8.33
C HIS A 56 29.68 9.07 7.61
N ASP A 57 30.60 9.76 8.28
CA ASP A 57 31.93 10.05 7.75
C ASP A 57 32.72 8.74 7.49
N ALA A 58 32.65 7.76 8.41
CA ALA A 58 33.32 6.47 8.27
C ALA A 58 32.81 5.66 7.06
N VAL A 59 31.49 5.65 6.83
CA VAL A 59 30.89 5.00 5.66
C VAL A 59 31.31 5.71 4.36
N LEU A 60 31.26 7.04 4.32
CA LEU A 60 31.68 7.81 3.13
C LEU A 60 33.16 7.59 2.80
N LEU A 61 34.04 7.53 3.80
CA LEU A 61 35.46 7.22 3.60
C LEU A 61 35.67 5.81 3.05
N ALA A 62 34.91 4.81 3.52
CA ALA A 62 34.94 3.46 2.98
C ALA A 62 34.47 3.41 1.52
N VAL A 63 33.41 4.15 1.17
CA VAL A 63 32.90 4.26 -0.21
C VAL A 63 33.93 4.94 -1.12
N GLY A 64 34.52 6.05 -0.68
CA GLY A 64 35.57 6.75 -1.42
C GLY A 64 36.81 5.87 -1.64
N TYR A 65 37.18 5.07 -0.63
CA TYR A 65 38.25 4.08 -0.73
C TYR A 65 37.95 3.02 -1.80
N LEU A 66 36.75 2.43 -1.77
CA LEU A 66 36.30 1.42 -2.74
C LEU A 66 36.23 1.94 -4.17
N SER A 67 35.84 3.20 -4.35
CA SER A 67 35.76 3.84 -5.67
C SER A 67 37.13 4.20 -6.26
N SER A 68 38.14 4.39 -5.41
CA SER A 68 39.46 4.89 -5.83
C SER A 68 40.49 3.79 -6.06
N LYS A 69 40.29 2.59 -5.50
CA LYS A 69 41.20 1.45 -5.64
C LYS A 69 40.87 0.61 -6.87
N ALA A 70 41.89 0.13 -7.59
CA ALA A 70 41.72 -0.84 -8.65
C ALA A 70 41.49 -2.24 -8.09
N GLN A 71 40.82 -3.11 -8.84
CA GLN A 71 40.47 -4.47 -8.39
C GLN A 71 41.70 -5.33 -8.05
N ASP A 72 42.83 -5.11 -8.72
CA ASP A 72 44.07 -5.86 -8.49
C ASP A 72 44.76 -5.53 -7.15
N ASP A 73 44.37 -4.44 -6.49
CA ASP A 73 44.98 -3.97 -5.23
C ASP A 73 44.27 -4.50 -3.97
N LEU A 74 43.19 -5.26 -4.13
CA LEU A 74 42.27 -5.64 -3.05
C LEU A 74 42.21 -7.16 -2.88
N GLU A 75 42.56 -7.66 -1.70
CA GLU A 75 42.31 -9.05 -1.35
C GLU A 75 40.82 -9.28 -1.08
N ASN A 76 40.21 -10.23 -1.80
CA ASN A 76 38.77 -10.52 -1.70
C ASN A 76 38.29 -10.75 -0.26
N ALA A 77 39.09 -11.40 0.60
CA ALA A 77 38.71 -11.67 1.99
C ALA A 77 38.52 -10.39 2.82
N HIS A 78 39.37 -9.38 2.63
CA HIS A 78 39.23 -8.10 3.34
C HIS A 78 38.10 -7.25 2.75
N LEU A 79 37.85 -7.39 1.45
CA LEU A 79 36.72 -6.73 0.80
C LEU A 79 35.38 -7.30 1.27
N GLU A 80 35.27 -8.64 1.40
CA GLU A 80 34.11 -9.31 1.99
C GLU A 80 33.83 -8.83 3.42
N GLU A 81 34.87 -8.68 4.23
CA GLU A 81 34.79 -8.19 5.60
C GLU A 81 34.30 -6.73 5.67
N LEU A 82 34.80 -5.86 4.79
CA LEU A 82 34.34 -4.48 4.71
C LEU A 82 32.87 -4.39 4.28
N VAL A 83 32.46 -5.17 3.28
CA VAL A 83 31.06 -5.24 2.81
C VAL A 83 30.14 -5.79 3.89
N ARG A 84 30.59 -6.79 4.66
CA ARG A 84 29.89 -7.31 5.83
C ARG A 84 29.71 -6.23 6.90
N SER A 85 30.76 -5.46 7.19
CA SER A 85 30.71 -4.34 8.14
C SER A 85 29.75 -3.22 7.68
N LEU A 86 29.72 -2.91 6.38
CA LEU A 86 28.74 -1.98 5.80
C LEU A 86 27.31 -2.49 5.99
N GLY A 87 27.07 -3.78 5.73
CA GLY A 87 25.76 -4.40 5.93
C GLY A 87 25.32 -4.44 7.40
N GLU A 88 26.21 -4.75 8.34
CA GLU A 88 25.90 -4.84 9.77
C GLU A 88 25.56 -3.49 10.41
N LYS A 89 26.29 -2.43 10.06
CA LYS A 89 26.16 -1.15 10.74
C LYS A 89 25.10 -0.21 10.18
N VAL A 90 24.65 -0.43 8.95
CA VAL A 90 23.92 0.62 8.22
C VAL A 90 22.48 0.25 7.90
N ILE A 91 22.20 -1.00 7.57
CA ILE A 91 20.82 -1.43 7.24
C ILE A 91 20.02 -1.77 8.52
N ILE A 92 20.71 -1.84 9.65
CA ILE A 92 20.14 -2.12 10.94
C ILE A 92 20.35 -0.87 11.78
N LEU A 93 19.30 -0.07 11.93
CA LEU A 93 18.86 0.51 13.21
C LEU A 93 17.82 1.58 12.87
N GLY A 94 16.60 1.37 13.35
CA GLY A 94 15.66 2.46 13.55
C GLY A 94 16.13 3.36 14.69
N THR A 95 17.31 3.96 14.54
CA THR A 95 17.81 5.01 15.41
C THR A 95 17.26 6.32 14.90
N ASP A 96 16.63 7.08 15.81
CA ASP A 96 16.44 8.52 15.65
C ASP A 96 17.70 9.13 15.01
N LYS A 97 17.53 9.86 13.89
CA LYS A 97 18.28 11.06 13.49
C LYS A 97 18.13 11.33 11.99
N GLU A 98 18.08 12.62 11.67
CA GLU A 98 17.96 13.26 10.35
C GLU A 98 18.94 12.76 9.25
N GLN A 99 19.86 11.84 9.56
CA GLN A 99 20.93 11.36 8.67
C GLN A 99 20.84 9.88 8.29
N SER A 100 19.86 9.11 8.82
CA SER A 100 19.74 7.67 8.56
C SER A 100 19.69 7.31 7.07
N ASP A 101 18.98 8.10 6.27
CA ASP A 101 18.81 7.84 4.84
C ASP A 101 20.10 8.08 4.06
N LEU A 102 20.87 9.10 4.43
CA LEU A 102 22.15 9.43 3.82
C LEU A 102 23.21 8.38 4.10
N ILE A 103 23.24 7.85 5.33
CA ILE A 103 24.15 6.75 5.71
C ILE A 103 23.77 5.49 4.93
N THR A 104 22.47 5.18 4.84
CA THR A 104 21.95 4.03 4.08
C THR A 104 22.33 4.12 2.61
N GLU A 105 22.12 5.27 1.98
CA GLU A 105 22.54 5.54 0.61
C GLU A 105 24.04 5.28 0.40
N ALA A 106 24.88 5.84 1.26
CA ALA A 106 26.33 5.68 1.15
C ALA A 106 26.74 4.20 1.29
N ALA A 107 26.17 3.44 2.24
CA ALA A 107 26.50 2.03 2.38
C ALA A 107 26.05 1.19 1.20
N VAL A 108 24.84 1.43 0.69
CA VAL A 108 24.34 0.76 -0.51
C VAL A 108 25.23 1.06 -1.72
N ALA A 109 25.69 2.31 -1.87
CA ALA A 109 26.66 2.69 -2.90
C ALA A 109 27.98 1.91 -2.77
N GLY A 110 28.53 1.79 -1.55
CA GLY A 110 29.73 1.01 -1.28
C GLY A 110 29.58 -0.47 -1.63
N ILE A 111 28.45 -1.08 -1.25
CA ILE A 111 28.12 -2.47 -1.60
C ILE A 111 27.96 -2.63 -3.11
N ALA A 112 27.32 -1.67 -3.79
CA ALA A 112 27.16 -1.69 -5.23
C ALA A 112 28.51 -1.60 -5.96
N ILE A 113 29.43 -0.74 -5.51
CA ILE A 113 30.78 -0.62 -6.06
C ILE A 113 31.56 -1.93 -5.87
N ALA A 114 31.49 -2.54 -4.67
CA ALA A 114 32.11 -3.83 -4.43
C ALA A 114 31.55 -4.92 -5.36
N SER A 115 30.25 -4.92 -5.59
CA SER A 115 29.57 -5.86 -6.50
C SER A 115 29.94 -5.63 -7.97
N SER A 116 29.83 -4.40 -8.48
CA SER A 116 29.95 -4.11 -9.92
C SER A 116 31.39 -3.89 -10.36
N THR A 117 32.15 -3.09 -9.60
CA THR A 117 33.51 -2.68 -9.97
C THR A 117 34.52 -3.75 -9.60
N HIS A 118 34.31 -4.41 -8.46
CA HIS A 118 35.21 -5.45 -7.94
C HIS A 118 34.69 -6.88 -8.17
N SER A 119 33.58 -7.06 -8.90
CA SER A 119 32.96 -8.36 -9.20
C SER A 119 32.78 -9.27 -7.97
N LEU A 120 32.58 -8.69 -6.79
CA LEU A 120 32.45 -9.45 -5.55
C LEU A 120 31.11 -10.18 -5.49
N ALA A 121 31.13 -11.47 -5.14
CA ALA A 121 29.93 -12.21 -4.81
C ALA A 121 29.46 -11.83 -3.40
N LEU A 122 28.27 -11.23 -3.28
CA LEU A 122 27.75 -10.79 -1.99
C LEU A 122 27.29 -11.98 -1.14
N GLY A 123 27.60 -11.93 0.15
CA GLY A 123 27.10 -12.91 1.12
C GLY A 123 25.59 -12.84 1.32
N THR A 124 24.96 -13.96 1.67
CA THR A 124 23.50 -14.07 1.85
C THR A 124 22.95 -13.07 2.86
N ASP A 125 23.65 -12.82 3.97
CA ASP A 125 23.26 -11.85 4.99
C ASP A 125 23.14 -10.41 4.42
N VAL A 126 24.13 -9.99 3.64
CA VAL A 126 24.14 -8.67 2.98
C VAL A 126 23.02 -8.57 1.96
N LEU A 127 22.80 -9.63 1.16
CA LEU A 127 21.69 -9.68 0.20
C LEU A 127 20.33 -9.57 0.91
N ILE A 128 20.12 -10.24 2.04
CA ILE A 128 18.87 -10.14 2.81
C ILE A 128 18.68 -8.71 3.32
N LYS A 129 19.72 -8.08 3.87
CA LYS A 129 19.62 -6.71 4.35
C LYS A 129 19.32 -5.74 3.20
N LEU A 130 19.93 -5.89 2.03
CA LEU A 130 19.62 -5.08 0.85
C LEU A 130 18.12 -5.14 0.47
N THR A 131 17.41 -6.24 0.74
CA THR A 131 15.95 -6.31 0.50
C THR A 131 15.14 -5.34 1.35
N ALA A 132 15.67 -4.89 2.49
CA ALA A 132 14.99 -3.98 3.39
C ALA A 132 15.07 -2.51 2.96
N VAL A 133 15.88 -2.19 1.96
CA VAL A 133 16.14 -0.81 1.51
C VAL A 133 15.72 -0.59 0.05
N THR A 134 14.83 -1.42 -0.49
CA THR A 134 14.40 -1.36 -1.90
C THR A 134 13.18 -0.47 -2.17
N ASP A 135 12.47 -0.03 -1.13
CA ASP A 135 11.23 0.76 -1.27
C ASP A 135 11.49 2.21 -0.85
N SER A 136 11.42 3.16 -1.79
CA SER A 136 11.67 4.57 -1.48
C SER A 136 10.59 5.24 -0.62
N GLN A 137 9.49 4.53 -0.34
CA GLN A 137 8.47 4.99 0.60
C GLN A 137 8.84 4.68 2.06
N ASP A 138 9.90 3.90 2.31
CA ASP A 138 10.31 3.58 3.67
C ASP A 138 11.13 4.73 4.29
N PRO A 139 10.83 5.16 5.53
CA PRO A 139 11.49 6.32 6.16
C PRO A 139 12.99 6.16 6.45
N CYS A 140 13.57 5.00 6.16
CA CYS A 140 14.98 4.70 6.39
C CYS A 140 15.79 4.62 5.09
N THR A 141 15.21 5.07 3.96
CA THR A 141 15.86 5.02 2.65
C THR A 141 15.43 6.19 1.77
N ASN A 142 16.09 6.34 0.62
CA ASN A 142 15.79 7.35 -0.38
C ASN A 142 15.78 6.74 -1.80
N ASP A 143 15.38 7.51 -2.80
CA ASP A 143 15.23 7.01 -4.18
C ASP A 143 16.55 6.46 -4.78
N ILE A 144 17.70 7.06 -4.43
CA ILE A 144 19.02 6.65 -4.92
C ILE A 144 19.42 5.31 -4.29
N ALA A 145 19.27 5.19 -2.97
CA ALA A 145 19.53 3.95 -2.24
C ALA A 145 18.61 2.81 -2.73
N ALA A 146 17.32 3.09 -2.88
CA ALA A 146 16.33 2.10 -3.32
C ALA A 146 16.57 1.57 -4.73
N SER A 147 16.86 2.47 -5.68
CA SER A 147 17.19 2.09 -7.06
C SER A 147 18.51 1.33 -7.14
N THR A 148 19.52 1.75 -6.39
CA THR A 148 20.83 1.08 -6.33
C THR A 148 20.72 -0.31 -5.70
N ALA A 149 20.04 -0.46 -4.56
CA ALA A 149 19.82 -1.74 -3.91
C ALA A 149 19.06 -2.72 -4.83
N THR A 150 18.01 -2.25 -5.50
CA THR A 150 17.24 -3.06 -6.46
C THR A 150 18.10 -3.54 -7.62
N ARG A 151 18.96 -2.66 -8.16
CA ARG A 151 19.90 -3.00 -9.23
C ARG A 151 20.92 -4.03 -8.76
N THR A 152 21.57 -3.81 -7.61
CA THR A 152 22.56 -4.74 -7.05
C THR A 152 21.96 -6.12 -6.76
N LEU A 153 20.73 -6.19 -6.22
CA LEU A 153 20.03 -7.46 -6.01
C LEU A 153 19.77 -8.20 -7.33
N THR A 154 19.38 -7.49 -8.38
CA THR A 154 19.10 -8.08 -9.70
C THR A 154 20.37 -8.59 -10.39
N GLU A 155 21.50 -7.89 -10.20
CA GLU A 155 22.81 -8.32 -10.71
C GLU A 155 23.33 -9.57 -9.98
N GLN A 156 23.15 -9.64 -8.67
CA GLN A 156 23.69 -10.72 -7.82
C GLN A 156 22.80 -11.97 -7.80
N ILE A 157 21.48 -11.81 -7.94
CA ILE A 157 20.51 -12.91 -7.85
C ILE A 157 19.90 -13.16 -9.22
N SER A 158 20.37 -14.22 -9.88
CA SER A 158 19.78 -14.64 -11.14
C SER A 158 18.33 -15.10 -10.97
N ALA A 159 17.51 -14.91 -12.01
CA ALA A 159 16.10 -15.31 -12.01
C ALA A 159 15.85 -16.79 -11.65
N GLN A 160 16.84 -17.67 -11.92
CA GLN A 160 16.77 -19.09 -11.56
C GLN A 160 17.00 -19.34 -10.06
N LYS A 161 17.85 -18.54 -9.41
CA LYS A 161 18.17 -18.66 -7.99
C LYS A 161 17.16 -17.92 -7.09
N LEU A 162 16.46 -16.92 -7.64
CA LEU A 162 15.53 -16.08 -6.89
C LEU A 162 14.47 -16.86 -6.08
N PRO A 163 13.78 -17.90 -6.61
CA PRO A 163 12.83 -18.67 -5.80
C PRO A 163 13.47 -19.37 -4.60
N GLY A 164 14.69 -19.89 -4.77
CA GLY A 164 15.46 -20.55 -3.70
C GLY A 164 15.92 -19.56 -2.64
N PHE A 165 16.36 -18.38 -3.04
CA PHE A 165 16.73 -17.29 -2.13
C PHE A 165 15.54 -16.82 -1.29
N ILE A 166 14.37 -16.63 -1.91
CA ILE A 166 13.14 -16.28 -1.19
C ILE A 166 12.72 -17.41 -0.24
N GLY A 167 12.64 -18.64 -0.73
CA GLY A 167 12.14 -19.79 0.02
C GLY A 167 13.02 -20.20 1.20
N ASN A 168 14.31 -20.41 0.95
CA ASN A 168 15.23 -20.95 1.93
C ASN A 168 15.88 -19.85 2.77
N ASP A 169 16.51 -18.87 2.12
CA ASP A 169 17.35 -17.90 2.82
C ASP A 169 16.50 -16.86 3.57
N ILE A 170 15.49 -16.29 2.92
CA ILE A 170 14.61 -15.30 3.54
C ILE A 170 13.56 -15.98 4.42
N LEU A 171 12.67 -16.78 3.84
CA LEU A 171 11.49 -17.24 4.56
C LEU A 171 11.83 -18.28 5.64
N GLN A 172 12.58 -19.31 5.29
CA GLN A 172 12.85 -20.43 6.20
C GLN A 172 13.94 -20.11 7.23
N ASN A 173 15.08 -19.54 6.81
CA ASN A 173 16.23 -19.34 7.68
C ASN A 173 16.15 -18.03 8.48
N THR A 174 15.51 -17.00 7.92
CA THR A 174 15.58 -15.65 8.48
C THR A 174 14.27 -15.20 9.13
N LEU A 175 13.14 -15.28 8.40
CA LEU A 175 11.86 -14.77 8.90
C LEU A 175 11.14 -15.78 9.82
N LYS A 176 11.12 -17.07 9.47
CA LYS A 176 10.40 -18.09 10.25
C LYS A 176 10.75 -18.11 11.74
N PRO A 177 12.04 -18.02 12.17
CA PRO A 177 12.38 -17.96 13.60
C PRO A 177 11.74 -16.78 14.34
N LEU A 178 11.51 -15.66 13.67
CA LEU A 178 10.90 -14.45 14.25
C LEU A 178 9.39 -14.63 14.50
N PHE A 179 8.71 -15.48 13.70
CA PHE A 179 7.25 -15.57 13.67
C PHE A 179 6.67 -16.91 14.17
N VAL A 180 7.46 -17.74 14.85
CA VAL A 180 7.03 -19.09 15.31
C VAL A 180 5.77 -19.05 16.18
N LYS A 181 5.51 -17.95 16.89
CA LYS A 181 4.34 -17.76 17.77
C LYS A 181 3.45 -16.58 17.35
N ALA A 182 3.53 -16.14 16.10
CA ALA A 182 2.93 -14.88 15.68
C ALA A 182 1.38 -14.86 15.68
N SER A 183 0.72 -16.01 15.47
CA SER A 183 -0.74 -16.05 15.39
C SER A 183 -1.32 -17.38 15.90
N SER A 184 -2.41 -17.30 16.67
CA SER A 184 -3.18 -18.45 17.16
C SER A 184 -4.06 -19.10 16.09
N ARG A 185 -4.24 -18.43 14.94
CA ARG A 185 -5.13 -18.87 13.84
C ARG A 185 -4.51 -19.95 12.94
N ILE A 186 -3.21 -20.17 13.09
CA ILE A 186 -2.44 -21.12 12.28
C ILE A 186 -1.70 -22.11 13.16
N THR A 187 -1.47 -23.29 12.61
CA THR A 187 -0.54 -24.28 13.16
C THR A 187 0.91 -23.82 12.98
N ALA A 188 1.85 -24.43 13.70
CA ALA A 188 3.29 -24.18 13.52
C ALA A 188 3.79 -24.45 12.07
N SER A 189 3.01 -25.16 11.25
CA SER A 189 3.30 -25.37 9.83
C SER A 189 2.64 -24.33 8.91
N GLY A 190 2.10 -23.23 9.43
CA GLY A 190 1.41 -22.19 8.66
C GLY A 190 0.02 -22.56 8.13
N ARG A 191 -0.48 -23.77 8.42
CA ARG A 191 -1.82 -24.21 7.98
C ARG A 191 -2.91 -23.59 8.87
N PRO A 192 -4.08 -23.26 8.32
CA PRO A 192 -5.23 -22.82 9.12
C PRO A 192 -5.54 -23.83 10.24
N TYR A 193 -5.78 -23.32 11.44
CA TYR A 193 -6.15 -24.12 12.59
C TYR A 193 -7.63 -24.56 12.47
N GLN A 194 -7.92 -25.84 12.73
CA GLN A 194 -9.24 -26.44 12.43
C GLN A 194 -10.33 -26.13 13.46
N TYR A 195 -9.95 -25.71 14.67
CA TYR A 195 -10.88 -25.39 15.76
C TYR A 195 -10.78 -23.90 16.07
N ALA A 196 -11.87 -23.15 16.02
CA ALA A 196 -11.84 -21.75 16.45
C ALA A 196 -11.51 -21.71 17.95
N THR A 197 -10.28 -21.33 18.32
CA THR A 197 -10.01 -20.88 19.68
C THR A 197 -10.84 -19.62 19.88
N VAL A 198 -11.79 -19.66 20.80
CA VAL A 198 -12.40 -18.44 21.34
C VAL A 198 -11.24 -17.60 21.82
N ASP A 199 -11.08 -16.43 21.22
CA ASP A 199 -10.03 -15.49 21.56
C ASP A 199 -10.23 -15.08 23.01
N ASP A 200 -9.46 -15.67 23.91
CA ASP A 200 -9.55 -15.38 25.33
C ASP A 200 -8.91 -14.01 25.55
N ARG A 201 -9.73 -12.98 25.40
CA ARG A 201 -9.38 -11.56 25.65
C ARG A 201 -8.87 -11.31 27.08
N SER A 202 -8.82 -12.34 27.94
CA SER A 202 -8.22 -12.31 29.27
C SER A 202 -6.74 -12.72 29.32
N GLN A 203 -6.10 -13.05 28.18
CA GLN A 203 -4.64 -13.23 28.17
C GLN A 203 -3.94 -11.93 28.56
N THR A 204 -3.47 -11.93 29.80
CA THR A 204 -2.54 -10.98 30.39
C THR A 204 -1.51 -10.54 29.36
N PHE A 205 -1.35 -9.22 29.20
CA PHE A 205 -0.27 -8.57 28.46
C PHE A 205 1.09 -9.02 29.02
N SER A 206 1.55 -10.21 28.64
CA SER A 206 2.96 -10.50 28.70
C SER A 206 3.59 -9.56 27.68
N GLU A 207 4.58 -8.76 28.08
CA GLU A 207 5.48 -8.08 27.15
C GLU A 207 6.16 -9.14 26.29
N VAL A 208 5.45 -9.62 25.27
CA VAL A 208 6.07 -10.34 24.17
C VAL A 208 6.91 -9.28 23.49
N GLN A 209 8.23 -9.35 23.68
CA GLN A 209 9.15 -8.55 22.89
C GLN A 209 8.71 -8.63 21.44
N SER A 210 8.30 -7.50 20.90
CA SER A 210 7.83 -7.43 19.53
C SER A 210 8.99 -7.88 18.64
N TRP A 211 8.72 -8.76 17.67
CA TRP A 211 9.68 -9.14 16.64
C TRP A 211 10.34 -7.92 15.99
N ARG A 212 9.64 -6.76 16.00
CA ARG A 212 10.13 -5.46 15.54
C ARG A 212 11.36 -4.95 16.30
N SER A 213 11.46 -5.21 17.60
CA SER A 213 12.64 -4.83 18.38
C SER A 213 13.86 -5.66 17.99
N GLN A 214 13.65 -6.89 17.51
CA GLN A 214 14.73 -7.80 17.10
C GLN A 214 15.07 -7.64 15.61
N ALA A 215 14.09 -7.30 14.78
CA ALA A 215 14.21 -7.22 13.33
C ALA A 215 13.31 -6.11 12.75
N PRO A 216 13.70 -4.83 12.90
CA PRO A 216 12.92 -3.71 12.35
C PRO A 216 12.83 -3.76 10.81
N TRP A 217 13.84 -4.34 10.15
CA TRP A 217 13.90 -4.54 8.70
C TRP A 217 12.94 -5.62 8.16
N ALA A 218 12.38 -6.47 9.03
CA ALA A 218 11.61 -7.64 8.59
C ALA A 218 10.37 -7.26 7.79
N GLU A 219 9.74 -6.12 8.09
CA GLU A 219 8.58 -5.63 7.33
C GLU A 219 8.91 -5.36 5.86
N ALA A 220 9.98 -4.60 5.61
CA ALA A 220 10.45 -4.27 4.27
C ALA A 220 10.90 -5.53 3.52
N THR A 221 11.61 -6.44 4.18
CA THR A 221 12.00 -7.75 3.60
C THR A 221 10.79 -8.62 3.25
N ILE A 222 9.74 -8.64 4.07
CA ILE A 222 8.49 -9.37 3.75
C ILE A 222 7.84 -8.77 2.51
N GLN A 223 7.72 -7.44 2.43
CA GLN A 223 7.17 -6.75 1.27
C GLN A 223 7.96 -7.07 0.00
N TRP A 224 9.29 -6.97 0.07
CA TRP A 224 10.16 -7.33 -1.05
C TRP A 224 9.96 -8.79 -1.47
N ALA A 225 9.93 -9.73 -0.53
CA ALA A 225 9.75 -11.15 -0.82
C ALA A 225 8.42 -11.43 -1.54
N VAL A 226 7.34 -10.77 -1.15
CA VAL A 226 6.03 -10.87 -1.83
C VAL A 226 6.08 -10.22 -3.22
N ASN A 227 6.71 -9.06 -3.35
CA ASN A 227 6.85 -8.33 -4.62
C ASN A 227 7.75 -9.04 -5.63
N ALA A 228 8.80 -9.72 -5.18
CA ALA A 228 9.70 -10.50 -6.02
C ALA A 228 9.15 -11.91 -6.35
N SER A 229 8.18 -12.40 -5.57
CA SER A 229 7.61 -13.73 -5.79
C SER A 229 6.73 -13.80 -7.04
N THR A 230 6.83 -14.93 -7.75
CA THR A 230 5.90 -15.35 -8.80
C THR A 230 4.80 -16.26 -8.21
N GLU A 231 3.77 -16.54 -9.01
CA GLU A 231 2.70 -17.48 -8.63
C GLU A 231 3.26 -18.87 -8.23
N SER A 232 4.31 -19.36 -8.91
CA SER A 232 4.94 -20.64 -8.59
C SER A 232 5.66 -20.61 -7.25
N THR A 233 6.41 -19.54 -6.96
CA THR A 233 7.12 -19.37 -5.69
C THR A 233 6.15 -19.32 -4.52
N ILE A 234 5.04 -18.60 -4.67
CA ILE A 234 3.97 -18.55 -3.64
C ILE A 234 3.33 -19.94 -3.48
N LYS A 235 3.01 -20.63 -4.57
CA LYS A 235 2.40 -21.96 -4.51
C LYS A 235 3.23 -22.96 -3.70
N GLU A 236 4.55 -22.87 -3.80
CA GLU A 236 5.49 -23.73 -3.09
C GLU A 236 5.69 -23.31 -1.63
N HIS A 237 5.91 -22.01 -1.38
CA HIS A 237 6.37 -21.50 -0.09
C HIS A 237 5.30 -20.76 0.74
N TRP A 238 4.03 -20.71 0.31
CA TRP A 238 2.96 -20.02 1.06
C TRP A 238 2.90 -20.33 2.56
N PRO A 239 3.18 -21.55 3.07
CA PRO A 239 3.08 -21.79 4.52
C PRO A 239 4.06 -20.96 5.34
N LEU A 240 5.18 -20.53 4.74
CA LEU A 240 6.17 -19.68 5.39
C LEU A 240 5.80 -18.19 5.33
N PHE A 241 5.06 -17.77 4.31
CA PHE A 241 4.51 -16.41 4.23
C PHE A 241 3.41 -16.20 5.27
N MET A 242 2.62 -17.22 5.59
CA MET A 242 1.44 -17.09 6.46
C MET A 242 1.74 -16.45 7.84
N PRO A 243 2.69 -16.96 8.66
CA PRO A 243 2.98 -16.35 9.95
C PRO A 243 3.44 -14.90 9.83
N ALA A 244 4.26 -14.59 8.84
CA ALA A 244 4.81 -13.25 8.62
C ALA A 244 3.72 -12.24 8.21
N LEU A 245 2.85 -12.60 7.26
CA LEU A 245 1.75 -11.75 6.82
C LEU A 245 0.73 -11.51 7.94
N LEU A 246 0.41 -12.56 8.71
CA LEU A 246 -0.50 -12.41 9.85
C LEU A 246 0.12 -11.55 10.96
N ALA A 247 1.43 -11.69 11.23
CA ALA A 247 2.12 -10.84 12.21
C ALA A 247 1.99 -9.35 11.88
N LEU A 248 2.12 -8.98 10.60
CA LEU A 248 1.97 -7.59 10.17
C LEU A 248 0.52 -7.09 10.35
N VAL A 249 -0.47 -7.88 9.92
CA VAL A 249 -1.89 -7.50 9.99
C VAL A 249 -2.42 -7.51 11.43
N GLU A 250 -1.89 -8.37 12.30
CA GLU A 250 -2.28 -8.47 13.71
C GLU A 250 -1.46 -7.53 14.63
N ASP A 251 -0.53 -6.73 14.07
CA ASP A 251 0.27 -5.77 14.86
C ASP A 251 -0.61 -4.71 15.53
N GLN A 252 -0.10 -4.13 16.62
CA GLN A 252 -0.77 -3.08 17.38
C GLN A 252 -0.60 -1.70 16.71
N ALA A 253 0.52 -1.47 16.01
CA ALA A 253 0.77 -0.23 15.29
C ALA A 253 -0.09 -0.16 14.01
N ILE A 254 -0.78 0.95 13.82
CA ILE A 254 -1.72 1.18 12.71
C ILE A 254 -0.98 1.21 11.38
N GLU A 255 0.21 1.80 11.35
CA GLU A 255 1.05 1.96 10.18
C GLU A 255 1.53 0.59 9.68
N VAL A 256 2.02 -0.25 10.61
CA VAL A 256 2.46 -1.63 10.33
C VAL A 256 1.29 -2.47 9.87
N LYS A 257 0.12 -2.32 10.51
CA LYS A 257 -1.11 -3.02 10.10
C LYS A 257 -1.53 -2.64 8.68
N ALA A 258 -1.51 -1.35 8.36
CA ALA A 258 -1.88 -0.85 7.03
C ALA A 258 -0.88 -1.28 5.95
N LYS A 259 0.43 -1.28 6.24
CA LYS A 259 1.46 -1.84 5.35
C LYS A 259 1.30 -3.35 5.21
N GLY A 260 1.06 -4.08 6.29
CA GLY A 260 0.69 -5.49 6.29
C GLY A 260 -0.51 -5.82 5.39
N LEU A 261 -1.57 -5.02 5.44
CA LEU A 261 -2.74 -5.17 4.56
C LEU A 261 -2.38 -4.92 3.08
N ARG A 262 -1.56 -3.91 2.78
CA ARG A 262 -1.09 -3.65 1.41
C ARG A 262 -0.25 -4.81 0.87
N VAL A 263 0.68 -5.33 1.68
CA VAL A 263 1.49 -6.50 1.31
C VAL A 263 0.60 -7.75 1.14
N LEU A 264 -0.38 -7.93 2.03
CA LEU A 264 -1.35 -9.02 1.94
C LEU A 264 -2.18 -8.93 0.64
N ALA A 265 -2.59 -7.73 0.24
CA ALA A 265 -3.32 -7.53 -1.01
C ALA A 265 -2.52 -7.97 -2.23
N VAL A 266 -1.22 -7.62 -2.30
CA VAL A 266 -0.31 -8.08 -3.36
C VAL A 266 -0.12 -9.59 -3.32
N PHE A 267 0.03 -10.16 -2.12
CA PHE A 267 0.13 -11.61 -1.96
C PHE A 267 -1.11 -12.33 -2.50
N VAL A 268 -2.31 -11.87 -2.13
CA VAL A 268 -3.58 -12.44 -2.59
C VAL A 268 -3.71 -12.36 -4.11
N GLU A 269 -3.26 -11.26 -4.72
CA GLU A 269 -3.28 -11.09 -6.18
C GLU A 269 -2.37 -12.08 -6.90
N LYS A 270 -1.20 -12.39 -6.33
CA LYS A 270 -0.26 -13.34 -6.94
C LYS A 270 -0.53 -14.80 -6.55
N CYS A 271 -1.35 -15.04 -5.53
CA CYS A 271 -1.59 -16.36 -5.00
C CYS A 271 -2.51 -17.19 -5.93
N PRO A 272 -2.16 -18.43 -6.29
CA PRO A 272 -3.03 -19.30 -7.06
C PRO A 272 -4.38 -19.52 -6.34
N ALA A 273 -5.49 -19.46 -7.07
CA ALA A 273 -6.84 -19.65 -6.50
C ALA A 273 -6.98 -20.98 -5.74
N GLN A 274 -6.29 -22.05 -6.20
CA GLN A 274 -6.31 -23.36 -5.54
C GLN A 274 -5.66 -23.33 -4.16
N VAL A 275 -4.68 -22.45 -3.93
CA VAL A 275 -4.05 -22.26 -2.62
C VAL A 275 -5.01 -21.48 -1.71
N LEU A 276 -5.55 -20.35 -2.20
CA LEU A 276 -6.49 -19.52 -1.43
C LEU A 276 -7.74 -20.30 -1.00
N GLN A 277 -8.37 -21.04 -1.91
CA GLN A 277 -9.63 -21.75 -1.66
C GLN A 277 -9.41 -23.16 -1.12
N GLY A 278 -8.62 -23.98 -1.82
CA GLY A 278 -8.47 -25.40 -1.52
C GLY A 278 -7.75 -25.69 -0.20
N ARG A 279 -6.98 -24.72 0.32
CA ARG A 279 -6.26 -24.85 1.60
C ARG A 279 -6.83 -23.99 2.72
N GLY A 280 -7.96 -23.29 2.49
CA GLY A 280 -8.64 -22.47 3.49
C GLY A 280 -7.89 -21.19 3.90
N ILE A 281 -6.83 -20.82 3.18
CA ILE A 281 -5.99 -19.65 3.50
C ILE A 281 -6.76 -18.34 3.29
N GLY A 282 -7.57 -18.24 2.22
CA GLY A 282 -8.38 -17.07 1.96
C GLY A 282 -9.37 -16.78 3.09
N ARG A 283 -9.85 -17.82 3.79
CA ARG A 283 -10.68 -17.66 4.98
C ARG A 283 -9.90 -17.05 6.15
N VAL A 284 -8.66 -17.49 6.39
CA VAL A 284 -7.82 -16.93 7.47
C VAL A 284 -7.58 -15.44 7.24
N PHE A 285 -7.25 -15.06 6.00
CA PHE A 285 -7.09 -13.64 5.64
C PHE A 285 -8.39 -12.86 5.80
N ALA A 286 -9.52 -13.40 5.35
CA ALA A 286 -10.81 -12.77 5.60
C ALA A 286 -11.11 -12.60 7.10
N ASP A 287 -10.84 -13.62 7.92
CA ASP A 287 -11.12 -13.63 9.36
C ASP A 287 -10.28 -12.58 10.13
N VAL A 288 -9.06 -12.26 9.67
CA VAL A 288 -8.27 -11.15 10.24
C VAL A 288 -8.64 -9.79 9.68
N THR A 289 -9.09 -9.70 8.43
CA THR A 289 -9.36 -8.41 7.78
C THR A 289 -10.77 -7.87 8.05
N PHE A 290 -11.81 -8.72 8.13
CA PHE A 290 -13.19 -8.25 8.38
C PHE A 290 -13.35 -7.40 9.65
N PRO A 291 -12.76 -7.76 10.80
CA PRO A 291 -12.83 -6.93 12.01
C PRO A 291 -12.27 -5.52 11.82
N LEU A 292 -11.31 -5.35 10.90
CA LEU A 292 -10.65 -4.08 10.64
C LEU A 292 -11.57 -3.07 9.94
N LEU A 293 -12.66 -3.52 9.32
CA LEU A 293 -13.67 -2.62 8.74
C LEU A 293 -14.44 -1.82 9.79
N LEU A 294 -14.32 -2.20 11.06
CA LEU A 294 -14.94 -1.52 12.20
C LEU A 294 -13.93 -0.73 13.05
N TYR A 295 -12.72 -0.51 12.55
CA TYR A 295 -11.79 0.49 13.11
C TYR A 295 -12.31 1.88 12.72
N LEU A 296 -13.20 2.41 13.57
CA LEU A 296 -13.96 3.62 13.33
C LEU A 296 -13.70 4.66 14.44
N PRO A 297 -13.95 5.96 14.17
CA PRO A 297 -13.73 7.09 15.09
C PRO A 297 -14.24 6.97 16.53
N SER A 298 -15.18 6.08 16.82
CA SER A 298 -15.68 5.85 18.18
C SER A 298 -14.64 5.19 19.09
N VAL A 299 -13.67 4.48 18.53
CA VAL A 299 -12.61 3.74 19.26
C VAL A 299 -11.22 4.00 18.68
N THR A 300 -11.12 4.30 17.38
CA THR A 300 -9.86 4.52 16.66
C THR A 300 -9.88 5.93 16.07
N PRO A 301 -8.88 6.80 16.27
CA PRO A 301 -8.82 8.13 15.66
C PRO A 301 -9.17 8.16 14.16
N GLU A 302 -9.77 9.25 13.69
CA GLU A 302 -10.24 9.36 12.29
C GLU A 302 -9.11 9.12 11.27
N ALA A 303 -7.93 9.73 11.49
CA ALA A 303 -6.79 9.56 10.60
C ALA A 303 -6.33 8.09 10.52
N GLU A 304 -6.24 7.41 11.66
CA GLU A 304 -5.87 6.00 11.74
C GLU A 304 -6.92 5.08 11.10
N SER A 305 -8.20 5.40 11.28
CA SER A 305 -9.32 4.69 10.65
C SER A 305 -9.20 4.75 9.12
N ILE A 306 -8.95 5.93 8.55
CA ILE A 306 -8.76 6.09 7.09
C ILE A 306 -7.57 5.26 6.58
N THR A 307 -6.47 5.26 7.33
CA THR A 307 -5.24 4.52 6.99
C THR A 307 -5.48 3.01 6.90
N ILE A 308 -6.39 2.45 7.70
CA ILE A 308 -6.70 1.00 7.72
C ILE A 308 -7.82 0.62 6.75
N LEU A 309 -8.89 1.41 6.68
CA LEU A 309 -10.12 1.01 5.98
C LEU A 309 -9.86 0.72 4.49
N ASN A 310 -9.13 1.58 3.80
CA ASN A 310 -8.85 1.42 2.37
C ASN A 310 -8.07 0.12 2.07
N PRO A 311 -6.90 -0.13 2.69
CA PRO A 311 -6.20 -1.41 2.52
C PRO A 311 -7.04 -2.63 2.93
N ALA A 312 -7.88 -2.53 3.96
CA ALA A 312 -8.72 -3.64 4.40
C ALA A 312 -9.80 -4.00 3.35
N TYR A 313 -10.48 -3.01 2.78
CA TYR A 313 -11.42 -3.24 1.68
C TYR A 313 -10.73 -3.82 0.46
N ASP A 314 -9.55 -3.32 0.08
CA ASP A 314 -8.78 -3.81 -1.07
C ASP A 314 -8.45 -5.31 -0.94
N VAL A 315 -7.96 -5.74 0.23
CA VAL A 315 -7.71 -7.16 0.52
C VAL A 315 -8.97 -8.00 0.33
N LEU A 316 -10.10 -7.56 0.89
CA LEU A 316 -11.36 -8.31 0.81
C LEU A 316 -11.92 -8.36 -0.62
N ILE A 317 -11.84 -7.26 -1.37
CA ILE A 317 -12.26 -7.21 -2.77
C ILE A 317 -11.40 -8.18 -3.61
N LYS A 318 -10.06 -8.13 -3.46
CA LYS A 318 -9.15 -9.06 -4.15
C LYS A 318 -9.40 -10.52 -3.78
N LEU A 319 -9.67 -10.83 -2.51
CA LEU A 319 -10.07 -12.17 -2.08
C LEU A 319 -11.37 -12.62 -2.78
N ALA A 320 -12.36 -11.73 -2.88
CA ALA A 320 -13.61 -12.02 -3.56
C ALA A 320 -13.39 -12.30 -5.06
N GLU A 321 -12.56 -11.51 -5.73
CA GLU A 321 -12.22 -11.69 -7.15
C GLU A 321 -11.49 -13.01 -7.40
N ARG A 322 -10.61 -13.42 -6.49
CA ARG A 322 -9.92 -14.72 -6.52
C ARG A 322 -10.83 -15.91 -6.21
N THR A 323 -12.04 -15.67 -5.70
CA THR A 323 -13.00 -16.73 -5.37
C THR A 323 -13.73 -17.29 -6.62
N GLY A 324 -13.61 -16.62 -7.77
CA GLY A 324 -14.09 -17.11 -9.06
C GLY A 324 -14.85 -16.08 -9.88
N SER A 325 -15.56 -16.55 -10.91
CA SER A 325 -16.36 -15.67 -11.79
C SER A 325 -17.52 -15.00 -11.05
N GLN A 326 -18.09 -13.94 -11.62
CA GLN A 326 -19.17 -13.17 -10.99
C GLN A 326 -20.41 -14.03 -10.62
N GLY A 327 -20.66 -15.13 -11.34
CA GLY A 327 -21.76 -16.05 -11.06
C GLY A 327 -21.52 -16.97 -9.85
N ASN A 328 -20.29 -17.07 -9.35
CA ASN A 328 -19.95 -17.96 -8.26
C ASN A 328 -20.73 -17.58 -6.97
N PRO A 329 -21.49 -18.51 -6.36
CA PRO A 329 -22.30 -18.21 -5.17
C PRO A 329 -21.48 -17.85 -3.93
N GLU A 330 -20.28 -18.42 -3.77
CA GLU A 330 -19.38 -18.12 -2.66
C GLU A 330 -18.81 -16.71 -2.78
N ARG A 331 -18.35 -16.31 -3.98
CA ARG A 331 -17.94 -14.93 -4.26
C ARG A 331 -19.06 -13.94 -3.95
N ARG A 332 -20.29 -14.26 -4.36
CA ARG A 332 -21.47 -13.41 -4.10
C ARG A 332 -21.76 -13.27 -2.61
N ARG A 333 -21.74 -14.36 -1.85
CA ARG A 333 -21.90 -14.34 -0.38
C ARG A 333 -20.80 -13.55 0.30
N PHE A 334 -19.57 -13.62 -0.21
CA PHE A 334 -18.45 -12.86 0.31
C PHE A 334 -18.63 -11.36 0.10
N LEU A 335 -18.97 -10.93 -1.13
CA LEU A 335 -19.26 -9.52 -1.44
C LEU A 335 -20.48 -9.00 -0.66
N ASP A 336 -21.49 -9.84 -0.42
CA ASP A 336 -22.62 -9.49 0.45
C ASP A 336 -22.18 -9.18 1.87
N LYS A 337 -21.25 -9.97 2.39
CA LYS A 337 -20.69 -9.77 3.72
C LYS A 337 -19.92 -8.45 3.78
N ILE A 338 -19.15 -8.11 2.74
CA ILE A 338 -18.46 -6.80 2.67
C ILE A 338 -19.47 -5.64 2.72
N LEU A 339 -20.57 -5.71 1.96
CA LEU A 339 -21.59 -4.66 2.01
C LEU A 339 -22.29 -4.58 3.37
N ARG A 340 -22.69 -5.73 3.94
CA ARG A 340 -23.48 -5.77 5.19
C ARG A 340 -22.63 -5.45 6.43
N ASP A 341 -21.55 -6.19 6.60
CA ASP A 341 -20.73 -6.15 7.82
C ASP A 341 -19.66 -5.05 7.75
N GLY A 342 -19.35 -4.57 6.54
CA GLY A 342 -18.41 -3.48 6.31
C GLY A 342 -19.11 -2.16 6.01
N VAL A 343 -19.68 -2.04 4.80
CA VAL A 343 -20.18 -0.75 4.29
C VAL A 343 -21.36 -0.22 5.10
N PHE A 344 -22.43 -1.01 5.26
CA PHE A 344 -23.64 -0.55 5.95
C PHE A 344 -23.42 -0.42 7.45
N ALA A 345 -22.73 -1.38 8.07
CA ALA A 345 -22.36 -1.28 9.49
C ALA A 345 -21.44 -0.07 9.74
N GLY A 346 -20.42 0.12 8.92
CA GLY A 346 -19.49 1.24 9.01
C GLY A 346 -20.20 2.58 8.86
N HIS A 347 -21.07 2.74 7.84
CA HIS A 347 -21.85 3.96 7.70
C HIS A 347 -22.77 4.18 8.90
N HIS A 348 -23.44 3.14 9.40
CA HIS A 348 -24.33 3.28 10.55
C HIS A 348 -23.60 3.82 11.79
N HIS A 349 -22.36 3.39 12.02
CA HIS A 349 -21.57 3.79 13.18
C HIS A 349 -20.73 5.06 12.97
N ALA A 350 -20.48 5.46 11.72
CA ALA A 350 -19.58 6.58 11.40
C ALA A 350 -20.19 7.62 10.44
N SER A 351 -21.53 7.66 10.29
CA SER A 351 -22.22 8.60 9.37
C SER A 351 -21.91 10.07 9.65
N GLN A 352 -21.56 10.41 10.88
CA GLN A 352 -21.18 11.76 11.30
C GLN A 352 -19.74 12.17 10.91
N TYR A 353 -18.92 11.24 10.41
CA TYR A 353 -17.53 11.49 10.03
C TYR A 353 -17.40 11.49 8.50
N THR A 354 -17.51 12.67 7.89
CA THR A 354 -17.61 12.83 6.44
C THR A 354 -16.44 12.19 5.68
N ARG A 355 -15.20 12.27 6.20
CA ARG A 355 -14.03 11.65 5.56
C ARG A 355 -14.07 10.12 5.60
N ILE A 356 -14.63 9.54 6.67
CA ILE A 356 -14.86 8.10 6.77
C ILE A 356 -15.96 7.66 5.82
N VAL A 357 -17.06 8.43 5.75
CA VAL A 357 -18.16 8.18 4.81
C VAL A 357 -17.64 8.19 3.37
N GLN A 358 -16.77 9.14 3.01
CA GLN A 358 -16.10 9.14 1.70
C GLN A 358 -15.44 7.79 1.40
N VAL A 359 -14.58 7.31 2.31
CA VAL A 359 -13.85 6.05 2.16
C VAL A 359 -14.79 4.86 2.03
N ILE A 360 -15.82 4.80 2.88
CA ILE A 360 -16.82 3.72 2.86
C ILE A 360 -17.56 3.69 1.52
N VAL A 361 -17.98 4.84 1.02
CA VAL A 361 -18.76 4.95 -0.22
C VAL A 361 -17.91 4.70 -1.47
N GLN A 362 -16.64 5.13 -1.48
CA GLN A 362 -15.69 4.77 -2.54
C GLN A 362 -15.53 3.25 -2.64
N ASN A 363 -15.33 2.58 -1.51
CA ASN A 363 -15.21 1.12 -1.48
C ASN A 363 -16.56 0.43 -1.78
N ALA A 364 -17.69 1.01 -1.39
CA ALA A 364 -19.01 0.52 -1.77
C ALA A 364 -19.19 0.52 -3.30
N ALA A 365 -18.74 1.56 -3.99
CA ALA A 365 -18.80 1.62 -5.45
C ALA A 365 -17.96 0.51 -6.10
N ALA A 366 -16.74 0.28 -5.58
CA ALA A 366 -15.89 -0.83 -6.03
C ALA A 366 -16.57 -2.19 -5.82
N VAL A 367 -17.15 -2.44 -4.64
CA VAL A 367 -17.87 -3.69 -4.33
C VAL A 367 -19.09 -3.87 -5.25
N VAL A 368 -19.87 -2.82 -5.50
CA VAL A 368 -21.03 -2.86 -6.42
C VAL A 368 -20.59 -3.23 -7.84
N ASN A 369 -19.50 -2.65 -8.33
CA ASN A 369 -18.93 -3.01 -9.64
C ASN A 369 -18.45 -4.47 -9.66
N CYS A 370 -17.80 -4.95 -8.60
CA CYS A 370 -17.39 -6.35 -8.48
C CYS A 370 -18.59 -7.31 -8.42
N MET A 371 -19.72 -6.90 -7.85
CA MET A 371 -20.95 -7.70 -7.78
C MET A 371 -21.72 -7.72 -9.11
N GLY A 372 -21.65 -6.66 -9.91
CA GLY A 372 -22.45 -6.52 -11.12
C GLY A 372 -23.95 -6.53 -10.80
N ILE A 373 -24.73 -7.23 -11.63
CA ILE A 373 -26.20 -7.35 -11.50
C ILE A 373 -26.66 -7.90 -10.14
N TYR A 374 -25.79 -8.63 -9.42
CA TYR A 374 -26.13 -9.18 -8.11
C TYR A 374 -26.19 -8.12 -7.00
N SER A 375 -25.78 -6.89 -7.27
CA SER A 375 -25.96 -5.74 -6.38
C SER A 375 -27.43 -5.34 -6.20
N ILE A 376 -28.34 -5.76 -7.09
CA ILE A 376 -29.78 -5.39 -7.06
C ILE A 376 -30.44 -5.67 -5.71
N LYS A 377 -30.10 -6.75 -5.02
CA LYS A 377 -30.69 -7.08 -3.70
C LYS A 377 -30.34 -6.08 -2.60
N HIS A 378 -29.30 -5.28 -2.78
CA HIS A 378 -28.88 -4.22 -1.87
C HIS A 378 -29.29 -2.83 -2.36
N LEU A 379 -30.00 -2.73 -3.51
CA LEU A 379 -30.37 -1.48 -4.16
C LEU A 379 -31.05 -0.50 -3.20
N SER A 380 -32.06 -0.95 -2.46
CA SER A 380 -32.79 -0.09 -1.52
C SER A 380 -31.88 0.48 -0.43
N ALA A 381 -31.01 -0.35 0.16
CA ALA A 381 -30.06 0.09 1.19
C ALA A 381 -29.02 1.07 0.62
N LEU A 382 -28.48 0.77 -0.58
CA LEU A 382 -27.52 1.62 -1.27
C LEU A 382 -28.14 2.99 -1.63
N LEU A 383 -29.36 3.01 -2.16
CA LEU A 383 -30.06 4.26 -2.47
C LEU A 383 -30.43 5.06 -1.22
N SER A 384 -30.84 4.39 -0.13
CA SER A 384 -31.11 5.05 1.15
C SER A 384 -29.84 5.71 1.69
N MET A 385 -28.71 5.01 1.63
CA MET A 385 -27.41 5.53 2.04
C MET A 385 -26.99 6.73 1.18
N SER A 386 -27.01 6.58 -0.14
CA SER A 386 -26.69 7.68 -1.08
C SER A 386 -27.60 8.88 -0.89
N SER A 387 -28.90 8.67 -0.65
CA SER A 387 -29.82 9.76 -0.35
C SER A 387 -29.43 10.48 0.92
N SER A 388 -29.15 9.76 2.02
CA SER A 388 -28.83 10.40 3.30
C SER A 388 -27.63 11.34 3.23
N ILE A 389 -26.68 11.04 2.34
CA ILE A 389 -25.47 11.84 2.12
C ILE A 389 -25.74 12.99 1.15
N MET A 390 -26.31 12.70 -0.02
CA MET A 390 -26.40 13.68 -1.13
C MET A 390 -27.53 14.68 -0.96
N THR A 391 -28.52 14.41 -0.12
CA THR A 391 -29.64 15.33 0.14
C THR A 391 -29.47 16.14 1.42
N ASP A 392 -28.37 15.97 2.14
CA ASP A 392 -28.02 16.82 3.27
C ASP A 392 -27.60 18.21 2.75
N PRO A 393 -28.25 19.31 3.17
CA PRO A 393 -27.89 20.67 2.76
C PRO A 393 -26.43 21.03 3.10
N PHE A 394 -25.83 20.43 4.13
CA PHE A 394 -24.46 20.73 4.56
C PHE A 394 -23.40 19.85 3.88
N ALA A 395 -23.79 18.89 3.05
CA ALA A 395 -22.82 18.00 2.39
C ALA A 395 -21.89 18.74 1.42
N VAL A 396 -22.28 19.91 0.94
CA VAL A 396 -21.48 20.79 0.05
C VAL A 396 -20.22 21.34 0.72
N SER A 397 -20.15 21.33 2.06
CA SER A 397 -18.95 21.72 2.80
C SER A 397 -17.78 20.76 2.60
N TYR A 398 -18.03 19.54 2.11
CA TYR A 398 -16.98 18.58 1.78
C TYR A 398 -17.25 17.86 0.45
N PRO A 399 -16.93 18.51 -0.68
CA PRO A 399 -17.19 17.99 -2.03
C PRO A 399 -16.66 16.57 -2.34
N PRO A 400 -15.51 16.11 -1.80
CA PRO A 400 -15.01 14.76 -2.09
C PRO A 400 -15.98 13.63 -1.71
N THR A 401 -16.79 13.80 -0.65
CA THR A 401 -17.81 12.81 -0.27
C THR A 401 -18.98 12.79 -1.25
N LEU A 402 -19.42 13.96 -1.73
CA LEU A 402 -20.45 14.05 -2.76
C LEU A 402 -19.99 13.44 -4.07
N LEU A 403 -18.73 13.67 -4.46
CA LEU A 403 -18.14 13.08 -5.66
C LEU A 403 -18.12 11.55 -5.56
N ALA A 404 -17.61 11.01 -4.45
CA ALA A 404 -17.60 9.56 -4.19
C ALA A 404 -19.02 8.95 -4.21
N THR A 405 -19.99 9.64 -3.60
CA THR A 405 -21.38 9.16 -3.56
C THR A 405 -22.04 9.22 -4.93
N THR A 406 -21.72 10.22 -5.74
CA THR A 406 -22.17 10.30 -7.14
C THR A 406 -21.58 9.16 -7.98
N GLN A 407 -20.31 8.80 -7.75
CA GLN A 407 -19.68 7.63 -8.37
C GLN A 407 -20.36 6.32 -7.95
N LEU A 408 -20.74 6.17 -6.68
CA LEU A 408 -21.55 5.04 -6.20
C LEU A 408 -22.91 4.99 -6.91
N VAL A 409 -23.63 6.11 -7.02
CA VAL A 409 -24.90 6.17 -7.77
C VAL A 409 -24.68 5.77 -9.23
N GLY A 410 -23.57 6.19 -9.84
CA GLY A 410 -23.18 5.74 -11.17
C GLY A 410 -22.96 4.22 -11.25
N ALA A 411 -22.29 3.62 -10.27
CA ALA A 411 -22.11 2.17 -10.19
C ALA A 411 -23.45 1.45 -10.00
N ILE A 412 -24.38 2.00 -9.21
CA ILE A 412 -25.74 1.48 -9.05
C ILE A 412 -26.48 1.53 -10.39
N ILE A 413 -26.46 2.67 -11.10
CA ILE A 413 -27.09 2.80 -12.41
C ILE A 413 -26.49 1.78 -13.38
N GLY A 414 -25.17 1.68 -13.48
CA GLY A 414 -24.50 0.77 -14.42
C GLY A 414 -24.77 -0.71 -14.17
N ASN A 415 -24.86 -1.13 -12.91
CA ASN A 415 -24.94 -2.55 -12.54
C ASN A 415 -26.36 -3.03 -12.20
N ALA A 416 -27.20 -2.14 -11.66
CA ALA A 416 -28.58 -2.44 -11.25
C ALA A 416 -29.64 -1.80 -12.16
N TRP A 417 -29.26 -1.34 -13.38
CA TRP A 417 -30.16 -0.71 -14.34
C TRP A 417 -31.50 -1.43 -14.57
N PRO A 418 -31.61 -2.78 -14.60
CA PRO A 418 -32.89 -3.43 -14.87
C PRO A 418 -33.94 -3.12 -13.80
N ARG A 419 -33.50 -2.96 -12.54
CA ARG A 419 -34.35 -2.64 -11.40
C ARG A 419 -34.44 -1.14 -11.15
N VAL A 420 -33.39 -0.38 -11.47
CA VAL A 420 -33.41 1.10 -11.39
C VAL A 420 -34.45 1.70 -12.35
N ARG A 421 -34.76 1.02 -13.46
CA ARG A 421 -35.79 1.45 -14.44
C ARG A 421 -37.21 1.45 -13.87
N GLU A 422 -37.44 0.83 -12.72
CA GLU A 422 -38.76 0.82 -12.11
C GLU A 422 -39.11 2.21 -11.54
N PRO A 423 -40.38 2.66 -11.65
CA PRO A 423 -40.77 4.02 -11.32
C PRO A 423 -40.29 4.48 -9.94
N GLU A 424 -40.52 3.67 -8.90
CA GLU A 424 -40.15 4.00 -7.52
C GLU A 424 -38.65 4.26 -7.34
N HIS A 425 -37.80 3.42 -7.96
CA HIS A 425 -36.35 3.55 -7.85
C HIS A 425 -35.82 4.68 -8.74
N MET A 426 -36.37 4.82 -9.94
CA MET A 426 -36.01 5.85 -10.90
C MET A 426 -36.30 7.25 -10.35
N GLU A 427 -37.50 7.46 -9.79
CA GLU A 427 -37.89 8.71 -9.14
C GLU A 427 -36.99 9.03 -7.96
N ASN A 428 -36.65 8.03 -7.14
CA ASN A 428 -35.75 8.24 -6.02
C ASN A 428 -34.34 8.66 -6.48
N VAL A 429 -33.77 8.03 -7.52
CA VAL A 429 -32.47 8.42 -8.08
C VAL A 429 -32.53 9.85 -8.64
N ILE A 430 -33.60 10.20 -9.35
CA ILE A 430 -33.81 11.57 -9.87
C ILE A 430 -33.84 12.57 -8.72
N ARG A 431 -34.59 12.28 -7.66
CA ARG A 431 -34.67 13.15 -6.46
C ARG A 431 -33.31 13.34 -5.82
N ILE A 432 -32.54 12.27 -5.63
CA ILE A 432 -31.19 12.31 -5.06
C ILE A 432 -30.27 13.22 -5.89
N LEU A 433 -30.21 13.00 -7.21
CA LEU A 433 -29.37 13.81 -8.11
C LEU A 433 -29.82 15.28 -8.16
N SER A 434 -31.13 15.51 -8.18
CA SER A 434 -31.72 16.86 -8.27
C SER A 434 -31.41 17.69 -7.04
N LEU A 435 -31.63 17.15 -5.84
CA LEU A 435 -31.38 17.87 -4.58
C LEU A 435 -29.89 18.16 -4.40
N CYS A 436 -29.02 17.18 -4.68
CA CYS A 436 -27.58 17.38 -4.62
C CYS A 436 -27.11 18.49 -5.58
N TRP A 437 -27.67 18.50 -6.80
CA TRP A 437 -27.37 19.53 -7.80
C TRP A 437 -27.80 20.91 -7.35
N LEU A 438 -29.00 21.06 -6.80
CA LEU A 438 -29.51 22.35 -6.32
C LEU A 438 -28.64 22.89 -5.19
N ASN A 439 -28.34 22.07 -4.17
CA ASN A 439 -27.47 22.46 -3.06
C ASN A 439 -26.08 22.86 -3.58
N THR A 440 -25.53 22.11 -4.56
CA THR A 440 -24.22 22.41 -5.16
C THR A 440 -24.24 23.74 -5.94
N LEU A 441 -25.30 24.03 -6.68
CA LEU A 441 -25.43 25.28 -7.41
C LEU A 441 -25.56 26.49 -6.49
N GLU A 442 -26.35 26.37 -5.43
CA GLU A 442 -26.52 27.42 -4.41
C GLU A 442 -25.17 27.76 -3.77
N GLU A 443 -24.41 26.76 -3.34
CA GLU A 443 -23.09 26.96 -2.73
C GLU A 443 -22.05 27.55 -3.71
N ILE A 444 -22.14 27.25 -5.02
CA ILE A 444 -21.26 27.85 -6.05
C ILE A 444 -21.61 29.31 -6.33
N GLU A 445 -22.90 29.66 -6.25
CA GLU A 445 -23.39 31.03 -6.39
C GLU A 445 -22.94 31.89 -5.19
N ASP A 446 -22.81 31.27 -4.01
CA ASP A 446 -22.21 31.87 -2.82
C ASP A 446 -20.68 32.05 -2.96
N SER A 447 -20.14 33.05 -2.28
CA SER A 447 -18.73 33.46 -2.41
C SER A 447 -17.77 32.53 -1.66
N VAL A 448 -17.70 31.27 -2.07
CA VAL A 448 -16.83 30.23 -1.48
C VAL A 448 -15.37 30.36 -1.90
N SER A 449 -14.49 29.66 -1.16
CA SER A 449 -13.07 29.56 -1.50
C SER A 449 -12.86 28.92 -2.88
N GLN A 450 -11.76 29.27 -3.54
CA GLN A 450 -11.43 28.76 -4.87
C GLN A 450 -11.33 27.21 -4.89
N ASP A 451 -10.69 26.62 -3.89
CA ASP A 451 -10.53 25.16 -3.77
C ASP A 451 -11.88 24.44 -3.62
N GLN A 452 -12.79 24.99 -2.81
CA GLN A 452 -14.13 24.43 -2.62
C GLN A 452 -14.94 24.54 -3.92
N LYS A 453 -14.82 25.67 -4.64
CA LYS A 453 -15.48 25.89 -5.93
C LYS A 453 -15.04 24.88 -6.98
N GLU A 454 -13.75 24.58 -7.07
CA GLU A 454 -13.21 23.56 -7.98
C GLU A 454 -13.76 22.16 -7.64
N GLY A 455 -13.82 21.80 -6.36
CA GLY A 455 -14.43 20.56 -5.89
C GLY A 455 -15.91 20.45 -6.27
N LEU A 456 -16.70 21.51 -6.06
CA LEU A 456 -18.13 21.55 -6.39
C LEU A 456 -18.38 21.54 -7.91
N GLN A 457 -17.48 22.11 -8.70
CA GLN A 457 -17.52 21.99 -10.16
C GLN A 457 -17.28 20.55 -10.62
N ALA A 458 -16.33 19.83 -10.02
CA ALA A 458 -16.11 18.41 -10.30
C ALA A 458 -17.36 17.57 -9.95
N VAL A 459 -18.00 17.85 -8.81
CA VAL A 459 -19.28 17.23 -8.42
C VAL A 459 -20.36 17.51 -9.47
N SER A 460 -20.50 18.77 -9.91
CA SER A 460 -21.50 19.17 -10.93
C SER A 460 -21.29 18.44 -12.26
N GLN A 461 -20.04 18.31 -12.71
CA GLN A 461 -19.69 17.56 -13.92
C GLN A 461 -20.07 16.08 -13.80
N GLU A 462 -19.75 15.46 -12.66
CA GLU A 462 -20.05 14.05 -12.43
C GLU A 462 -21.56 13.80 -12.29
N LEU A 463 -22.30 14.68 -11.60
CA LEU A 463 -23.77 14.65 -11.53
C LEU A 463 -24.39 14.70 -12.92
N THR A 464 -23.90 15.60 -13.78
CA THR A 464 -24.36 15.72 -15.17
C THR A 464 -24.08 14.44 -15.97
N SER A 465 -22.90 13.84 -15.77
CA SER A 465 -22.53 12.56 -16.38
C SER A 465 -23.48 11.44 -15.97
N LYS A 466 -23.78 11.30 -14.67
CA LYS A 466 -24.69 10.25 -14.17
C LYS A 466 -26.16 10.50 -14.53
N ALA A 467 -26.61 11.76 -14.57
CA ALA A 467 -27.94 12.11 -15.06
C ALA A 467 -28.13 11.72 -16.54
N LYS A 468 -27.11 11.89 -17.38
CA LYS A 468 -27.12 11.40 -18.77
C LYS A 468 -27.19 9.87 -18.84
N ALA A 469 -26.41 9.16 -18.03
CA ALA A 469 -26.46 7.70 -17.94
C ALA A 469 -27.84 7.20 -17.49
N LEU A 470 -28.45 7.87 -16.52
CA LEU A 470 -29.81 7.56 -16.06
C LEU A 470 -30.84 7.77 -17.18
N LYS A 471 -30.75 8.90 -17.90
CA LYS A 471 -31.65 9.23 -19.01
C LYS A 471 -31.62 8.18 -20.12
N ALA A 472 -30.45 7.59 -20.38
CA ALA A 472 -30.30 6.52 -21.36
C ALA A 472 -31.23 5.32 -21.10
N LEU A 473 -31.67 5.08 -19.86
CA LEU A 473 -32.55 3.97 -19.50
C LEU A 473 -33.98 4.09 -20.04
N TRP A 474 -34.42 5.28 -20.43
CA TRP A 474 -35.75 5.53 -21.01
C TRP A 474 -35.72 6.25 -22.36
N THR A 475 -34.54 6.51 -22.94
CA THR A 475 -34.44 7.13 -24.27
C THR A 475 -35.12 6.29 -25.36
N GLU A 476 -35.04 4.97 -25.27
CA GLU A 476 -35.65 4.04 -26.23
C GLU A 476 -37.15 3.78 -25.96
N ASP A 477 -37.64 4.13 -24.77
CA ASP A 477 -39.00 3.83 -24.33
C ASP A 477 -39.56 5.00 -23.52
N ALA A 478 -40.14 5.97 -24.23
CA ALA A 478 -40.71 7.19 -23.65
C ALA A 478 -41.85 6.91 -22.64
N SER A 479 -42.47 5.72 -22.69
CA SER A 479 -43.49 5.31 -21.71
C SER A 479 -42.92 5.10 -20.31
N LYS A 480 -41.60 4.91 -20.20
CA LYS A 480 -40.87 4.76 -18.95
C LYS A 480 -40.15 6.05 -18.53
N ARG A 481 -40.46 7.18 -19.16
CA ARG A 481 -40.06 8.49 -18.65
C ARG A 481 -40.84 8.75 -17.35
N PRO A 482 -40.19 9.17 -16.26
CA PRO A 482 -40.89 9.51 -15.03
C PRO A 482 -41.87 10.67 -15.26
N SER A 483 -43.11 10.51 -14.83
CA SER A 483 -44.21 11.50 -15.00
C SER A 483 -43.89 12.82 -14.30
N ASP A 484 -43.26 12.73 -13.14
CA ASP A 484 -43.09 13.86 -12.23
C ASP A 484 -41.88 14.73 -12.62
N LEU A 485 -41.01 14.23 -13.50
CA LEU A 485 -39.83 14.95 -13.96
C LEU A 485 -40.21 16.23 -14.73
N ASP A 486 -41.26 16.17 -15.56
CA ASP A 486 -41.69 17.33 -16.35
C ASP A 486 -42.39 18.39 -15.48
N GLU A 487 -43.03 17.98 -14.39
CA GLU A 487 -43.55 18.91 -13.38
C GLU A 487 -42.42 19.54 -12.55
N ALA A 488 -41.43 18.74 -12.14
CA ALA A 488 -40.26 19.21 -11.41
C ALA A 488 -39.44 20.22 -12.23
N LEU A 489 -39.23 19.97 -13.53
CA LEU A 489 -38.54 20.89 -14.44
C LEU A 489 -39.29 22.22 -14.66
N LYS A 490 -40.62 22.20 -14.58
CA LYS A 490 -41.44 23.43 -14.64
C LYS A 490 -41.34 24.23 -13.35
N LYS A 491 -41.29 23.55 -12.20
CA LYS A 491 -41.19 24.17 -10.87
C LYS A 491 -39.80 24.75 -10.61
N GLU A 492 -38.75 24.03 -11.02
CA GLU A 492 -37.35 24.41 -10.79
C GLU A 492 -36.53 24.42 -12.08
N PRO A 493 -36.40 25.57 -12.76
CA PRO A 493 -35.72 25.64 -14.05
C PRO A 493 -34.21 25.37 -13.96
N LYS A 494 -33.57 25.51 -12.78
CA LYS A 494 -32.15 25.17 -12.61
C LYS A 494 -31.87 23.68 -12.86
N LEU A 495 -32.86 22.79 -12.64
CA LEU A 495 -32.76 21.35 -12.94
C LEU A 495 -32.68 21.05 -14.45
N ALA A 496 -33.11 21.97 -15.31
CA ALA A 496 -32.97 21.81 -16.74
C ALA A 496 -31.49 21.64 -17.12
N ARG A 497 -30.54 22.28 -16.43
CA ARG A 497 -29.11 22.11 -16.73
C ARG A 497 -28.59 20.69 -16.42
N LEU A 498 -29.21 19.97 -15.49
CA LEU A 498 -28.85 18.62 -15.10
C LEU A 498 -29.40 17.55 -16.05
N PHE A 499 -30.68 17.68 -16.46
CA PHE A 499 -31.39 16.69 -17.28
C PHE A 499 -31.57 17.09 -18.75
N SER A 500 -31.22 18.33 -19.14
CA SER A 500 -31.30 18.75 -20.53
C SER A 500 -30.33 17.96 -21.39
N THR A 501 -30.82 17.63 -22.58
CA THR A 501 -29.95 17.38 -23.72
C THR A 501 -29.23 18.68 -24.03
N ALA A 502 -27.90 18.66 -24.05
CA ALA A 502 -27.21 19.48 -25.03
C ALA A 502 -27.85 19.14 -26.39
N SER A 503 -28.72 20.02 -26.87
CA SER A 503 -29.20 20.03 -28.23
C SER A 503 -28.45 21.18 -28.89
N ALA A 504 -27.64 20.81 -29.88
CA ALA A 504 -26.68 21.61 -30.63
C ALA A 504 -25.36 21.89 -29.92
#